data_AF-A0A3M0ZH88-F1
#
_entry.id   AF-A0A3M0ZH88-F1
#
_cell.length_a   1.000
_cell.length_b   1.000
_cell.length_c   1.000
_cell.angle_alpha   90.00
_cell.angle_beta   90.00
_cell.angle_gamma   90.00
#
_symmetry.space_group_name_H-M   'P 1'
#
loop_
_entity.id
_entity.type
_entity.pdbx_description
1 polymer ?
#
loop_
_entity_poly.entity_id
_entity_poly.type
_entity_poly.pdbx_seq_one_letter_code
_entity_poly.pdbx_strand_id
1 'polypeptide(L)'
;MENDQLLTIFGAAHNARALASGNLRALLDHGLCWPLPNAAILGEHMIESGLLALPGYLLSRDPLVAYNTACLLSILIAAAGAYLFAAGSFGRGAWVAAVLFALNPRRLGNLEHLAVAGTHWIPFVLLAALQLLEKARVRDALLLAATAIAAGLTGSYPAMVLAVFGGPFLISCLLSGQVKLDGRRLALLV
;
A
#
# COMPACT_ATOMS: atom_id res chain seq x y z
N MET A 1 -8.75 10.33 19.25
CA MET A 1 -8.04 11.21 18.30
C MET A 1 -6.57 11.37 18.69
N GLU A 2 -6.20 12.14 19.72
CA GLU A 2 -4.78 12.33 20.08
C GLU A 2 -4.05 11.02 20.43
N ASN A 3 -4.67 10.17 21.26
CA ASN A 3 -4.09 8.86 21.61
C ASN A 3 -3.94 7.92 20.40
N ASP A 4 -4.84 8.01 19.43
CA ASP A 4 -4.80 7.15 18.25
C ASP A 4 -3.69 7.60 17.27
N GLN A 5 -3.44 8.90 17.18
CA GLN A 5 -2.31 9.47 16.44
C GLN A 5 -0.97 9.05 17.06
N LEU A 6 -0.87 9.11 18.39
CA LEU A 6 0.34 8.66 19.09
C LEU A 6 0.61 7.17 18.85
N LEU A 7 -0.44 6.34 18.80
CA LEU A 7 -0.32 4.91 18.49
C LEU A 7 0.24 4.67 17.08
N THR A 8 -0.22 5.42 16.07
CA THR A 8 0.26 5.24 14.68
C THR A 8 1.68 5.76 14.49
N ILE A 9 2.03 6.87 15.15
CA ILE A 9 3.42 7.39 15.20
C ILE A 9 4.34 6.35 15.84
N PHE A 10 3.93 5.81 17.00
CA PHE A 10 4.68 4.78 17.69
C PHE A 10 4.86 3.54 16.81
N GLY A 11 3.80 3.02 16.20
CA GLY A 11 3.85 1.82 15.34
C GLY A 11 4.81 1.98 14.16
N ALA A 12 4.71 3.08 13.41
CA ALA A 12 5.60 3.34 12.29
C ALA A 12 7.07 3.48 12.72
N ALA A 13 7.34 4.25 13.79
CA ALA A 13 8.70 4.45 14.29
C ALA A 13 9.29 3.17 14.91
N HIS A 14 8.48 2.38 15.61
CA HIS A 14 8.87 1.09 16.18
C HIS A 14 9.23 0.10 15.07
N ASN A 15 8.42 0.00 14.02
CA ASN A 15 8.72 -0.85 12.87
C ASN A 15 9.96 -0.38 12.11
N ALA A 16 10.15 0.93 11.91
CA ALA A 16 11.36 1.48 11.33
C ALA A 16 12.61 1.12 12.15
N ARG A 17 12.53 1.20 13.49
CA ARG A 17 13.60 0.78 14.39
C ARG A 17 13.88 -0.72 14.30
N ALA A 18 12.83 -1.55 14.27
CA ALA A 18 12.96 -3.00 14.15
C ALA A 18 13.68 -3.38 12.84
N LEU A 19 13.30 -2.75 11.72
CA LEU A 19 13.96 -2.92 10.42
C LEU A 19 15.43 -2.44 10.46
N ALA A 20 15.69 -1.25 11.00
CA ALA A 20 17.05 -0.69 11.09
C ALA A 20 18.00 -1.49 11.99
N SER A 21 17.46 -2.16 13.02
CA SER A 21 18.24 -2.99 13.96
C SER A 21 18.37 -4.45 13.53
N GLY A 22 17.65 -4.87 12.49
CA GLY A 22 17.56 -6.27 12.07
C GLY A 22 16.75 -7.17 13.02
N ASN A 23 16.15 -6.61 14.08
CA ASN A 23 15.30 -7.35 14.99
C ASN A 23 13.88 -7.51 14.43
N LEU A 24 13.73 -8.40 13.45
CA LEU A 24 12.45 -8.62 12.76
C LEU A 24 11.34 -9.18 13.68
N ARG A 25 11.69 -9.80 14.81
CA ARG A 25 10.71 -10.28 15.79
C ARG A 25 9.94 -9.12 16.43
N ALA A 26 10.60 -7.98 16.62
CA ALA A 26 9.97 -6.79 17.17
C ALA A 26 8.84 -6.22 16.28
N LEU A 27 8.77 -6.60 14.99
CA LEU A 27 7.65 -6.24 14.11
C LEU A 27 6.33 -6.88 14.56
N LEU A 28 6.36 -7.97 15.34
CA LEU A 28 5.16 -8.69 15.77
C LEU A 28 4.76 -8.36 17.22
N ASP A 29 5.72 -7.93 18.03
CA ASP A 29 5.54 -7.74 19.48
C ASP A 29 5.28 -6.26 19.84
N HIS A 30 4.26 -5.66 19.23
CA HIS A 30 3.81 -4.28 19.52
C HIS A 30 2.33 -4.08 19.19
N GLY A 31 1.80 -2.89 19.48
CA GLY A 31 0.44 -2.50 19.08
C GLY A 31 -0.61 -2.65 20.18
N LEU A 32 -1.88 -2.57 19.77
CA LEU A 32 -3.05 -2.45 20.66
C LEU A 32 -3.21 -3.60 21.65
N CYS A 33 -2.87 -4.82 21.24
CA CYS A 33 -3.13 -6.03 22.02
C CYS A 33 -1.97 -6.45 22.92
N TRP A 34 -0.92 -5.65 23.06
CA TRP A 34 0.18 -5.94 23.99
C TRP A 34 -0.32 -5.89 25.45
N PRO A 35 -0.12 -6.87 26.38
CA PRO A 35 0.59 -8.16 26.50
C PRO A 35 0.75 -9.29 25.49
N LEU A 36 -0.15 -9.43 24.53
CA LEU A 36 -0.32 -10.74 23.90
C LEU A 36 0.87 -11.09 22.98
N PRO A 37 1.27 -12.39 22.90
CA PRO A 37 2.24 -12.83 21.90
C PRO A 37 1.80 -12.45 20.50
N ASN A 38 2.69 -11.89 19.68
CA ASN A 38 2.40 -11.39 18.34
C ASN A 38 1.23 -10.38 18.30
N ALA A 39 1.14 -9.49 19.29
CA ALA A 39 0.08 -8.48 19.42
C ALA A 39 -0.19 -7.68 18.13
N ALA A 40 0.84 -7.43 17.30
CA ALA A 40 0.70 -6.66 16.08
C ALA A 40 -0.16 -7.36 15.02
N ILE A 41 -0.25 -8.70 15.05
CA ILE A 41 -1.09 -9.48 14.14
C ILE A 41 -2.58 -9.34 14.49
N LEU A 42 -2.91 -9.14 15.77
CA LEU A 42 -4.29 -8.93 16.21
C LEU A 42 -4.79 -7.50 15.96
N GLY A 43 -3.87 -6.55 15.77
CA GLY A 43 -4.15 -5.17 15.41
C GLY A 43 -3.69 -4.84 13.98
N GLU A 44 -3.37 -3.57 13.75
CA GLU A 44 -2.73 -3.13 12.52
C GLU A 44 -1.21 -3.22 12.68
N HIS A 45 -0.59 -4.09 11.89
CA HIS A 45 0.84 -4.40 11.93
C HIS A 45 1.74 -3.31 11.34
N MET A 46 1.24 -2.48 10.42
CA MET A 46 1.89 -1.27 9.90
C MET A 46 3.34 -1.47 9.40
N ILE A 47 3.68 -2.67 8.90
CA ILE A 47 5.06 -3.02 8.53
C ILE A 47 5.54 -2.15 7.37
N GLU A 48 4.69 -1.95 6.36
CA GLU A 48 4.99 -1.07 5.22
C GLU A 48 5.19 0.38 5.67
N SER A 49 4.37 0.86 6.62
CA SER A 49 4.52 2.22 7.15
C SER A 49 5.86 2.40 7.86
N GLY A 50 6.34 1.36 8.54
CA GLY A 50 7.70 1.33 9.10
C GLY A 50 8.81 1.35 8.04
N LEU A 51 8.59 0.69 6.90
CA LEU A 51 9.51 0.74 5.78
C LEU A 51 9.57 2.14 5.15
N LEU A 52 8.42 2.81 5.00
CA LEU A 52 8.36 4.19 4.53
C LEU A 52 8.93 5.18 5.57
N ALA A 53 8.81 4.89 6.86
CA ALA A 53 9.37 5.72 7.93
C ALA A 53 10.90 5.57 8.06
N LEU A 54 11.48 4.51 7.50
CA LEU A 54 12.88 4.13 7.66
C LEU A 54 13.87 5.25 7.28
N PRO A 55 13.75 5.97 6.15
CA PRO A 55 14.68 7.04 5.81
C PRO A 55 14.69 8.17 6.85
N GLY A 56 13.52 8.59 7.30
CA GLY A 56 13.39 9.64 8.33
C GLY A 56 13.93 9.18 9.69
N TYR A 57 13.68 7.91 10.04
CA TYR A 57 14.22 7.29 11.24
C TYR A 57 15.75 7.21 11.21
N LEU A 58 16.34 6.75 10.10
CA LEU A 58 17.80 6.65 9.98
C LEU A 58 18.49 8.02 10.05
N LEU A 59 17.86 9.06 9.50
CA LEU A 59 18.39 10.42 9.48
C LEU A 59 18.36 11.11 10.85
N SER A 60 17.27 10.95 11.60
CA SER A 60 17.01 11.77 12.80
C SER A 60 16.88 10.98 14.10
N ARG A 61 16.50 9.69 14.01
CA ARG A 61 16.02 8.86 15.13
C ARG A 61 14.78 9.42 15.83
N ASP A 62 14.18 10.48 15.30
CA ASP A 62 13.00 11.14 15.82
C ASP A 62 11.73 10.46 15.27
N PRO A 63 10.80 10.00 16.14
CA PRO A 63 9.58 9.32 15.72
C PRO A 63 8.66 10.18 14.84
N LEU A 64 8.60 11.51 15.07
CA LEU A 64 7.76 12.42 14.30
C LEU A 64 8.35 12.61 12.89
N VAL A 65 9.66 12.79 12.79
CA VAL A 65 10.34 12.89 11.48
C VAL A 65 10.16 11.58 10.69
N ALA A 66 10.32 10.43 11.35
CA ALA A 66 10.09 9.13 10.74
C ALA A 66 8.66 8.98 10.21
N TYR A 67 7.66 9.30 11.04
CA TYR A 67 6.25 9.23 10.67
C TYR A 67 5.88 10.19 9.52
N ASN A 68 6.32 11.45 9.60
CA ASN A 68 6.07 12.44 8.54
C ASN A 68 6.72 12.02 7.22
N THR A 69 7.88 11.37 7.28
CA THR A 69 8.52 10.79 6.08
C THR A 69 7.62 9.72 5.46
N ALA A 70 7.02 8.85 6.27
CA ALA A 70 6.06 7.85 5.77
C ALA A 70 4.82 8.50 5.15
N CYS A 71 4.25 9.53 5.77
CA CYS A 71 3.14 10.29 5.21
C CYS A 71 3.49 10.87 3.84
N LEU A 72 4.64 11.54 3.72
CA LEU A 72 5.09 12.14 2.45
C LEU A 72 5.31 11.08 1.37
N LEU A 73 6.00 9.98 1.69
CA LEU A 73 6.24 8.90 0.74
C LEU A 73 4.93 8.23 0.29
N SER A 74 3.96 8.03 1.19
CA SER A 74 2.68 7.45 0.80
C SER A 74 1.90 8.32 -0.20
N ILE A 75 1.96 9.65 -0.06
CA ILE A 75 1.40 10.61 -1.03
C ILE A 75 2.11 10.50 -2.38
N LEU A 76 3.45 10.43 -2.38
CA LEU A 76 4.23 10.31 -3.61
C LEU A 76 3.96 8.98 -4.34
N ILE A 77 3.86 7.88 -3.60
CA ILE A 77 3.50 6.56 -4.13
C ILE A 77 2.08 6.61 -4.72
N ALA A 78 1.13 7.20 -4.01
CA ALA A 78 -0.24 7.39 -4.51
C ALA A 78 -0.27 8.18 -5.83
N ALA A 79 0.46 9.30 -5.90
CA ALA A 79 0.54 10.14 -7.09
C ALA A 79 1.16 9.38 -8.27
N ALA A 80 2.29 8.71 -8.05
CA ALA A 80 2.98 7.94 -9.07
C ALA A 80 2.11 6.80 -9.61
N GLY A 81 1.44 6.06 -8.72
CA GLY A 81 0.55 4.96 -9.10
C GLY A 81 -0.63 5.45 -9.92
N ALA A 82 -1.30 6.51 -9.47
CA ALA A 82 -2.45 7.08 -10.19
C ALA A 82 -2.05 7.67 -11.54
N TYR A 83 -0.89 8.34 -11.64
CA TYR A 83 -0.35 8.82 -12.91
C TYR A 83 -0.15 7.65 -13.88
N LEU A 84 0.58 6.62 -13.47
CA LEU A 84 0.90 5.48 -14.32
C LEU A 84 -0.34 4.70 -14.74
N PHE A 85 -1.32 4.54 -13.85
CA PHE A 85 -2.59 3.92 -14.15
C PHE A 85 -3.38 4.72 -15.20
N ALA A 86 -3.44 6.05 -15.07
CA ALA A 86 -4.20 6.91 -15.98
C ALA A 86 -3.47 7.24 -17.30
N ALA A 87 -2.15 7.12 -17.35
CA ALA A 87 -1.32 7.53 -18.49
C ALA A 87 -1.73 6.85 -19.81
N GLY A 88 -2.10 5.56 -19.75
CA GLY A 88 -2.51 4.80 -20.93
C GLY A 88 -3.84 5.25 -21.54
N SER A 89 -4.75 5.80 -20.73
CA SER A 89 -6.12 6.11 -21.15
C SER A 89 -6.38 7.61 -21.34
N PHE A 90 -5.66 8.47 -20.60
CA PHE A 90 -5.96 9.90 -20.52
C PHE A 90 -4.81 10.81 -20.98
N GLY A 91 -3.65 10.26 -21.35
CA GLY A 91 -2.49 11.05 -21.79
C GLY A 91 -2.12 12.15 -20.79
N ARG A 92 -2.18 13.42 -21.20
CA ARG A 92 -1.91 14.58 -20.32
C ARG A 92 -2.87 14.68 -19.12
N GLY A 93 -4.08 14.14 -19.23
CA GLY A 93 -5.06 14.06 -18.14
C GLY A 93 -4.62 13.19 -16.96
N ALA A 94 -3.59 12.34 -17.15
CA ALA A 94 -3.03 11.52 -16.08
C ALA A 94 -2.42 12.35 -14.94
N TRP A 95 -1.90 13.54 -15.22
CA TRP A 95 -1.43 14.46 -14.18
C TRP A 95 -2.57 14.93 -13.27
N VAL A 96 -3.74 15.20 -13.86
CA VAL A 96 -4.92 15.59 -13.09
C VAL A 96 -5.38 14.42 -12.23
N ALA A 97 -5.44 13.21 -12.78
CA ALA A 97 -5.77 12.01 -12.01
C ALA A 97 -4.80 11.77 -10.85
N ALA A 98 -3.50 11.96 -11.07
CA ALA A 98 -2.46 11.82 -10.06
C ALA A 98 -2.65 12.81 -8.90
N VAL A 99 -2.86 14.10 -9.22
CA VAL A 99 -3.09 15.15 -8.23
C VAL A 99 -4.38 14.91 -7.46
N LEU A 100 -5.49 14.60 -8.16
CA LEU A 100 -6.79 14.36 -7.52
C LEU A 100 -6.78 13.14 -6.61
N PHE A 101 -6.04 12.08 -6.96
CA PHE A 101 -5.94 10.88 -6.14
C PHE A 101 -5.01 11.06 -4.93
N ALA A 102 -3.85 11.68 -5.12
CA ALA A 102 -2.83 11.84 -4.09
C ALA A 102 -3.20 12.93 -3.06
N LEU A 103 -3.85 14.00 -3.51
CA LEU A 103 -4.24 15.14 -2.68
C LEU A 103 -5.73 15.18 -2.37
N ASN A 104 -6.42 14.04 -2.51
CA ASN A 104 -7.83 13.95 -2.15
C ASN A 104 -8.03 14.34 -0.67
N PRO A 105 -8.98 15.24 -0.34
CA PRO A 105 -9.20 15.68 1.05
C PRO A 105 -9.46 14.55 2.04
N ARG A 106 -10.14 13.47 1.62
CA ARG A 106 -10.36 12.29 2.48
C ARG A 106 -9.08 11.52 2.74
N ARG A 107 -8.14 11.47 1.78
CA ARG A 107 -6.82 10.86 2.00
C ARG A 107 -6.01 11.70 2.98
N LEU A 108 -5.94 13.01 2.74
CA LEU A 108 -5.18 13.94 3.58
C LEU A 108 -5.71 13.98 5.02
N GLY A 109 -7.04 13.94 5.19
CA GLY A 109 -7.67 13.87 6.51
C GLY A 109 -7.43 12.56 7.27
N ASN A 110 -7.03 11.48 6.59
CA ASN A 110 -6.77 10.18 7.22
C ASN A 110 -5.27 9.90 7.42
N LEU A 111 -4.38 10.87 7.16
CA LEU A 111 -2.93 10.66 7.33
C LEU A 111 -2.53 10.33 8.77
N GLU A 112 -3.37 10.69 9.74
CA GLU A 112 -3.30 10.27 11.15
C GLU A 112 -3.38 8.75 11.36
N HIS A 113 -3.89 8.01 10.37
CA HIS A 113 -4.06 6.56 10.40
C HIS A 113 -3.48 5.93 9.13
N LEU A 114 -2.15 5.94 8.99
CA LEU A 114 -1.45 5.36 7.83
C LEU A 114 -1.89 3.93 7.48
N ALA A 115 -2.19 3.09 8.48
CA ALA A 115 -2.72 1.73 8.27
C ALA A 115 -4.04 1.71 7.48
N VAL A 116 -4.91 2.68 7.75
CA VAL A 116 -6.22 2.86 7.12
C VAL A 116 -6.10 3.65 5.81
N ALA A 117 -5.21 4.64 5.78
CA ALA A 117 -4.92 5.47 4.60
C ALA A 117 -4.16 4.71 3.49
N GLY A 118 -3.67 3.50 3.80
CA GLY A 118 -2.81 2.59 3.03
C GLY A 118 -3.22 2.19 1.61
N THR A 119 -4.19 2.89 1.03
CA THR A 119 -4.71 2.71 -0.33
C THR A 119 -3.75 3.23 -1.43
N HIS A 120 -2.57 3.74 -1.08
CA HIS A 120 -1.61 4.31 -2.04
C HIS A 120 -1.03 3.29 -3.02
N TRP A 121 -1.03 2.00 -2.67
CA TRP A 121 -0.60 0.91 -3.55
C TRP A 121 -1.67 0.45 -4.55
N ILE A 122 -2.95 0.78 -4.33
CA ILE A 122 -4.07 0.26 -5.13
C ILE A 122 -3.93 0.55 -6.63
N PRO A 123 -3.58 1.78 -7.08
CA PRO A 123 -3.42 2.05 -8.50
C PRO A 123 -2.35 1.17 -9.16
N PHE A 124 -1.26 0.87 -8.43
CA PHE A 124 -0.21 -0.03 -8.92
C PHE A 124 -0.69 -1.48 -9.02
N VAL A 125 -1.44 -1.96 -8.03
CA VAL A 125 -2.02 -3.31 -8.05
C VAL A 125 -2.95 -3.48 -9.25
N LEU A 126 -3.85 -2.51 -9.47
CA LEU A 126 -4.78 -2.52 -10.60
C LEU A 126 -4.04 -2.44 -11.94
N LEU A 127 -3.04 -1.55 -12.05
CA LEU A 127 -2.23 -1.41 -13.25
C LEU A 127 -1.48 -2.71 -13.59
N ALA A 128 -0.83 -3.33 -12.59
CA ALA A 128 -0.10 -4.58 -12.79
C ALA A 128 -1.02 -5.73 -13.15
N ALA A 129 -2.20 -5.82 -12.52
CA ALA A 129 -3.22 -6.81 -12.86
C ALA A 129 -3.71 -6.65 -14.31
N LEU A 130 -4.04 -5.42 -14.74
CA LEU A 130 -4.43 -5.16 -16.12
C LEU A 130 -3.31 -5.50 -17.11
N GLN A 131 -2.08 -5.11 -16.84
CA GLN A 131 -0.94 -5.44 -17.71
C GLN A 131 -0.68 -6.94 -17.79
N LEU A 132 -0.83 -7.67 -16.68
CA LEU A 132 -0.70 -9.13 -16.68
C LEU A 132 -1.78 -9.78 -17.54
N LEU A 133 -3.03 -9.31 -17.42
CA LEU A 133 -4.17 -9.77 -18.21
C LEU A 133 -3.99 -9.49 -19.71
N GLU A 134 -3.47 -8.31 -20.06
CA GLU A 134 -3.22 -7.93 -21.46
C GLU A 134 -2.02 -8.66 -22.06
N LYS A 135 -0.87 -8.66 -21.37
CA LYS A 135 0.44 -9.02 -21.96
C LYS A 135 0.97 -10.39 -21.54
N ALA A 136 0.45 -11.00 -20.48
CA ALA A 136 0.85 -12.32 -19.97
C ALA A 136 2.37 -12.50 -19.77
N ARG A 137 3.02 -11.51 -19.14
CA ARG A 137 4.47 -11.51 -18.87
C ARG A 137 4.74 -11.78 -17.40
N VAL A 138 5.78 -12.57 -17.12
CA VAL A 138 6.25 -12.86 -15.74
C VAL A 138 6.56 -11.56 -14.98
N ARG A 139 7.15 -10.57 -15.65
CA ARG A 139 7.41 -9.26 -15.06
C ARG A 139 6.15 -8.61 -14.48
N ASP A 140 5.03 -8.71 -15.19
CA ASP A 140 3.78 -8.07 -14.77
C ASP A 140 3.15 -8.85 -13.60
N ALA A 141 3.35 -10.18 -13.53
CA ALA A 141 3.00 -11.00 -12.36
C ALA A 141 3.86 -10.66 -11.14
N LEU A 142 5.17 -10.47 -11.32
CA LEU A 142 6.06 -10.03 -10.23
C LEU A 142 5.70 -8.64 -9.72
N LEU A 143 5.33 -7.70 -10.60
CA LEU A 143 4.85 -6.38 -10.21
C LEU A 143 3.54 -6.46 -9.44
N LEU A 144 2.61 -7.32 -9.88
CA LEU A 144 1.35 -7.56 -9.17
C LEU A 144 1.61 -8.13 -7.77
N ALA A 145 2.45 -9.16 -7.65
CA ALA A 145 2.81 -9.74 -6.38
C ALA A 145 3.49 -8.72 -5.45
N ALA A 146 4.49 -7.98 -5.94
CA ALA A 146 5.21 -6.99 -5.14
C ALA A 146 4.29 -5.88 -4.61
N THR A 147 3.41 -5.35 -5.46
CA THR A 147 2.50 -4.25 -5.09
C THR A 147 1.38 -4.73 -4.18
N ALA A 148 0.87 -5.97 -4.37
CA ALA A 148 -0.11 -6.58 -3.50
C ALA A 148 0.47 -6.91 -2.12
N ILE A 149 1.71 -7.41 -2.06
CA ILE A 149 2.43 -7.64 -0.80
C ILE A 149 2.65 -6.32 -0.08
N ALA A 150 3.10 -5.27 -0.76
CA ALA A 150 3.25 -3.94 -0.15
C ALA A 150 1.93 -3.40 0.41
N ALA A 151 0.83 -3.55 -0.34
CA ALA A 151 -0.51 -3.21 0.15
C ALA A 151 -0.91 -4.01 1.40
N GLY A 152 -0.68 -5.32 1.39
CA GLY A 152 -0.99 -6.21 2.54
C GLY A 152 -0.09 -6.00 3.76
N LEU A 153 1.14 -5.52 3.57
CA LEU A 153 2.04 -5.13 4.66
C LEU A 153 1.66 -3.78 5.30
N THR A 154 0.77 -3.01 4.67
CA THR A 154 0.31 -1.73 5.22
C THR A 154 -0.72 -1.92 6.33
N GLY A 155 -1.67 -2.84 6.13
CA GLY A 155 -2.78 -3.07 7.04
C GLY A 155 -3.81 -4.05 6.46
N SER A 156 -4.89 -4.28 7.20
CA SER A 156 -6.01 -5.12 6.73
C SER A 156 -6.87 -4.40 5.67
N TYR A 157 -7.00 -3.08 5.78
CA TYR A 157 -7.88 -2.25 4.96
C TYR A 157 -7.56 -2.28 3.46
N PRO A 158 -6.30 -2.16 2.98
CA PRO A 158 -6.01 -2.20 1.55
C PRO A 158 -6.42 -3.53 0.90
N ALA A 159 -6.26 -4.65 1.61
CA ALA A 159 -6.70 -5.96 1.15
C ALA A 159 -8.23 -6.02 1.02
N MET A 160 -8.97 -5.47 2.00
CA MET A 160 -10.42 -5.35 1.91
C MET A 160 -10.86 -4.48 0.74
N VAL A 161 -10.21 -3.33 0.52
CA VAL A 161 -10.54 -2.44 -0.61
C VAL A 161 -10.27 -3.14 -1.95
N LEU A 162 -9.16 -3.87 -2.07
CA LEU A 162 -8.87 -4.65 -3.27
C LEU A 162 -9.87 -5.79 -3.48
N ALA A 163 -10.31 -6.47 -2.42
CA ALA A 163 -11.32 -7.52 -2.52
C ALA A 163 -12.69 -6.97 -2.93
N VAL A 164 -13.12 -5.87 -2.32
CA VAL A 164 -14.47 -5.29 -2.51
C VAL A 164 -14.59 -4.49 -3.80
N PHE A 165 -13.56 -3.74 -4.18
CA PHE A 165 -13.61 -2.87 -5.37
C PHE A 165 -12.72 -3.36 -6.50
N GLY A 166 -11.48 -3.79 -6.19
CA GLY A 166 -10.54 -4.27 -7.19
C GLY A 166 -10.97 -5.57 -7.86
N GLY A 167 -11.46 -6.54 -7.07
CA GLY A 167 -11.96 -7.82 -7.55
C GLY A 167 -13.09 -7.66 -8.56
N PRO A 168 -14.22 -7.00 -8.20
CA PRO A 168 -15.31 -6.76 -9.13
C PRO A 168 -14.90 -5.94 -10.36
N PHE A 169 -14.01 -4.95 -10.21
CA PHE A 169 -13.47 -4.21 -11.34
C PHE A 169 -12.74 -5.12 -12.33
N LEU A 170 -11.81 -5.96 -11.85
CA LEU A 170 -11.09 -6.91 -12.71
C LEU A 170 -12.03 -7.94 -13.36
N ILE A 171 -13.02 -8.44 -12.61
CA ILE A 171 -14.06 -9.32 -13.16
C ILE A 171 -14.84 -8.61 -14.27
N SER A 172 -15.22 -7.35 -14.08
CA SER A 172 -15.93 -6.58 -15.10
C SER A 172 -15.10 -6.42 -16.38
N CYS A 173 -13.79 -6.20 -16.27
CA CYS A 173 -12.87 -6.15 -17.41
C CYS A 173 -12.83 -7.49 -18.16
N LEU A 174 -12.79 -8.61 -17.43
CA LEU A 174 -12.83 -9.95 -18.04
C LEU A 174 -14.16 -10.23 -18.75
N LEU A 175 -15.28 -9.87 -18.12
CA LEU A 175 -16.64 -10.09 -18.67
C LEU A 175 -16.94 -9.20 -19.88
N SER A 176 -16.36 -8.00 -19.94
CA SER A 176 -16.55 -7.07 -21.06
C SER A 176 -15.91 -7.55 -22.39
N GLY A 177 -15.24 -8.70 -22.40
CA GLY A 177 -14.60 -9.27 -23.58
C GLY A 177 -13.32 -8.53 -23.99
N GLN A 178 -12.89 -7.53 -23.22
CA GLN A 178 -11.64 -6.80 -23.46
C GLN A 178 -10.39 -7.67 -23.28
N VAL A 179 -10.52 -8.80 -22.56
CA VAL A 179 -9.43 -9.76 -22.31
C VAL A 179 -9.94 -11.20 -22.42
N LYS A 180 -9.38 -12.01 -23.34
CA LYS A 180 -9.63 -13.47 -23.38
C LYS A 180 -8.67 -14.23 -22.45
N LEU A 181 -9.17 -14.96 -21.46
CA LEU A 181 -8.31 -15.80 -20.62
C LEU A 181 -7.80 -17.00 -21.44
N ASP A 182 -6.48 -17.21 -21.44
CA ASP A 182 -5.80 -18.33 -22.08
C ASP A 182 -4.95 -19.08 -21.03
N GLY A 183 -4.55 -20.33 -21.30
CA GLY A 183 -3.86 -21.19 -20.32
C GLY A 183 -2.60 -20.57 -19.73
N ARG A 184 -1.86 -19.78 -20.52
CA ARG A 184 -0.68 -19.03 -20.06
C ARG A 184 -1.03 -17.91 -19.07
N ARG A 185 -2.19 -17.26 -19.23
CA ARG A 185 -2.66 -16.20 -18.32
C ARG A 185 -3.12 -16.80 -16.99
N LEU A 186 -3.80 -17.94 -17.04
CA LEU A 186 -4.22 -18.67 -15.85
C LEU A 186 -3.02 -19.18 -15.04
N ALA A 187 -1.99 -19.71 -15.71
CA ALA A 187 -0.78 -20.19 -15.05
C ALA A 187 0.06 -19.10 -14.34
N LEU A 188 -0.18 -17.82 -14.63
CA LEU A 188 0.48 -16.69 -13.96
C LEU A 188 -0.37 -16.07 -12.84
N LEU A 189 -1.63 -16.47 -12.72
CA LEU A 189 -2.56 -15.99 -11.69
C LEU A 189 -2.69 -16.95 -10.50
N VAL A 190 -2.31 -18.22 -10.67
CA VAL A 190 -2.34 -19.30 -9.66
C VAL A 190 -0.93 -19.56 -9.15
#